data_AF-A0A1L6I5W8-F1
#
_entry.id   AF-A0A1L6I5W8-F1
#
_cell.length_a   1.000
_cell.length_b   1.000
_cell.length_c   1.000
_cell.angle_alpha   90.00
_cell.angle_beta   90.00
_cell.angle_gamma   90.00
#
_symmetry.space_group_name_H-M   'P 1'
#
loop_
_entity.id
_entity.type
_entity.pdbx_description
1 polymer ?
#
loop_
_entity_poly.entity_id
_entity_poly.type
_entity_poly.pdbx_seq_one_letter_code
_entity_poly.pdbx_strand_id
1 'polypeptide(L)'
;MNEGNADRRGNARRISNRIESNDHRAAARTCRTARVSRCARSAAVAALCVSALLHGGAVRAQDASMLDERVTQHSVADTICKPGYADTVSPPLDEMLAHKNRLLAQRGIDTDDSTEYALDRRVPILLGGSPDAADNFDLLPWGGHRGERRKELLAAKLKRCVCAGKMSLSAAQAAIAGDWPAQYARLRRTPCEDGHVGMTTDGDDDGS
;
A
#
# COMPACT_ATOMS: atom_id res chain seq x y z
N MET A 1 -50.05 -45.16 54.05
CA MET A 1 -49.25 -44.66 55.19
C MET A 1 -48.40 -43.53 54.63
N ASN A 2 -48.82 -42.26 54.81
CA ASN A 2 -48.40 -41.35 55.90
C ASN A 2 -46.89 -41.07 55.82
N GLU A 3 -46.32 -39.87 55.89
CA GLU A 3 -46.68 -38.51 56.36
C GLU A 3 -45.54 -37.58 55.86
N GLY A 4 -45.66 -36.25 55.96
CA GLY A 4 -44.46 -35.40 55.97
C GLY A 4 -44.49 -34.06 55.25
N ASN A 5 -45.67 -33.48 55.00
CA ASN A 5 -45.84 -32.06 54.69
C ASN A 5 -45.57 -31.21 55.96
N ALA A 6 -44.30 -31.03 56.33
CA ALA A 6 -43.93 -30.22 57.51
C ALA A 6 -42.62 -29.41 57.36
N ASP A 7 -41.84 -29.57 56.28
CA ASP A 7 -40.46 -29.02 56.23
C ASP A 7 -40.24 -27.89 55.21
N ARG A 8 -41.31 -27.23 54.74
CA ARG A 8 -41.22 -26.03 53.88
C ARG A 8 -41.46 -24.70 54.60
N ARG A 9 -41.88 -24.71 55.87
CA ARG A 9 -42.23 -23.51 56.63
C ARG A 9 -41.16 -23.02 57.62
N GLY A 10 -40.11 -23.83 57.87
CA GLY A 10 -39.01 -23.46 58.79
C GLY A 10 -37.88 -22.64 58.14
N ASN A 11 -37.63 -22.82 56.83
CA ASN A 11 -36.48 -22.21 56.16
C ASN A 11 -36.72 -20.73 55.74
N ALA A 12 -37.97 -20.34 55.47
CA ALA A 12 -38.30 -18.98 55.03
C ALA A 12 -38.22 -17.92 56.15
N ARG A 13 -38.38 -18.30 57.43
CA ARG A 13 -38.26 -17.36 58.57
C ARG A 13 -36.82 -17.09 59.00
N ARG A 14 -35.86 -17.90 58.55
CA ARG A 14 -34.42 -17.70 58.86
C ARG A 14 -33.73 -16.74 57.88
N ILE A 15 -34.36 -16.47 56.73
CA ILE A 15 -33.81 -15.63 55.67
C ILE A 15 -34.21 -14.16 55.86
N SER A 16 -35.41 -13.86 56.37
CA SER A 16 -35.85 -12.46 56.58
C SER A 16 -35.18 -11.75 57.76
N ASN A 17 -34.85 -12.43 58.86
CA ASN A 17 -34.22 -11.79 60.03
C ASN A 17 -32.71 -11.49 59.86
N ARG A 18 -32.11 -11.83 58.72
CA ARG A 18 -30.72 -11.46 58.38
C ARG A 18 -30.65 -10.21 57.49
N ILE A 19 -31.78 -9.76 56.95
CA ILE A 19 -31.94 -8.61 56.06
C ILE A 19 -32.60 -7.46 56.84
N GLU A 20 -32.17 -7.16 58.06
CA GLU A 20 -32.70 -6.00 58.81
C GLU A 20 -31.76 -5.46 59.89
N SER A 21 -30.60 -6.10 60.14
CA SER A 21 -29.69 -5.71 61.22
C SER A 21 -28.36 -5.09 60.77
N ASN A 22 -28.12 -4.87 59.47
CA ASN A 22 -26.85 -4.29 59.00
C ASN A 22 -26.99 -2.94 58.26
N ASP A 23 -28.21 -2.39 58.15
CA ASP A 23 -28.49 -1.11 57.48
C ASP A 23 -28.27 0.14 58.34
N HIS A 24 -27.69 0.03 59.55
CA HIS A 24 -27.52 1.17 60.46
C HIS A 24 -26.10 1.43 60.96
N ARG A 25 -25.08 1.04 60.18
CA ARG A 25 -23.74 1.66 60.24
C ARG A 25 -23.34 2.27 58.90
N ALA A 26 -24.19 3.19 58.45
CA ALA A 26 -23.78 4.21 57.51
C ALA A 26 -22.72 5.13 58.15
N ALA A 27 -21.89 5.71 57.29
CA ALA A 27 -21.15 6.94 57.52
C ALA A 27 -19.95 6.89 58.50
N ALA A 28 -18.83 6.36 58.03
CA ALA A 28 -17.56 7.10 58.03
C ALA A 28 -16.45 6.24 57.38
N ARG A 29 -15.68 6.87 56.48
CA ARG A 29 -14.39 6.42 55.92
C ARG A 29 -14.44 5.64 54.59
N THR A 30 -15.26 6.11 53.65
CA THR A 30 -15.07 5.83 52.22
C THR A 30 -14.34 7.01 51.57
N CYS A 31 -13.02 7.09 51.74
CA CYS A 31 -12.15 7.90 50.89
C CYS A 31 -10.70 7.39 51.02
N ARG A 32 -10.13 6.85 49.93
CA ARG A 32 -8.91 5.99 49.81
C ARG A 32 -9.30 4.51 49.82
N THR A 33 -9.65 3.90 48.70
CA THR A 33 -8.66 3.18 47.85
C THR A 33 -9.16 2.95 46.42
N ALA A 34 -9.93 3.87 45.83
CA ALA A 34 -10.29 3.81 44.40
C ALA A 34 -9.18 4.40 43.49
N ARG A 35 -7.95 3.86 43.55
CA ARG A 35 -6.80 4.37 42.76
C ARG A 35 -5.92 3.33 42.05
N VAL A 36 -6.27 2.04 42.01
CA VAL A 36 -5.37 1.04 41.39
C VAL A 36 -5.95 0.36 40.13
N SER A 37 -7.25 0.42 39.87
CA SER A 37 -7.88 -0.33 38.75
C SER A 37 -8.21 0.50 37.50
N ARG A 38 -7.85 1.80 37.45
CA ARG A 38 -8.01 2.64 36.24
C ARG A 38 -6.72 2.82 35.41
N CYS A 39 -5.56 2.35 35.88
CA CYS A 39 -4.31 2.44 35.11
C CYS A 39 -4.12 1.31 34.08
N ALA A 40 -4.81 0.18 34.22
CA ALA A 40 -4.57 -0.99 33.35
C ALA A 40 -5.31 -0.92 31.99
N ARG A 41 -6.44 -0.21 31.89
CA ARG A 41 -7.19 -0.09 30.61
C ARG A 41 -6.64 0.99 29.69
N SER A 42 -6.03 2.04 30.24
CA SER A 42 -5.43 3.13 29.46
C SER A 42 -4.11 2.71 28.78
N ALA A 43 -3.38 1.76 29.37
CA ALA A 43 -2.12 1.27 28.82
C ALA A 43 -2.30 0.41 27.56
N ALA A 44 -3.38 -0.38 27.48
CA ALA A 44 -3.64 -1.26 26.33
C ALA A 44 -4.06 -0.47 25.06
N VAL A 45 -4.83 0.61 25.21
CA VAL A 45 -5.22 1.48 24.08
C VAL A 45 -4.03 2.30 23.58
N ALA A 46 -3.17 2.80 24.49
CA ALA A 46 -1.97 3.52 24.11
C ALA A 46 -0.95 2.63 23.37
N ALA A 47 -0.83 1.35 23.75
CA ALA A 47 0.09 0.40 23.10
C ALA A 47 -0.30 0.06 21.65
N LEU A 48 -1.59 0.04 21.32
CA LEU A 48 -2.09 -0.16 19.95
C LEU A 48 -1.90 1.08 19.06
N CYS A 49 -2.03 2.28 19.61
CA CYS A 49 -1.73 3.53 18.86
C CYS A 49 -0.23 3.67 18.57
N VAL A 50 0.65 3.26 19.49
CA VAL A 50 2.11 3.35 19.30
C VAL A 50 2.62 2.33 18.28
N SER A 51 2.00 1.16 18.17
CA SER A 51 2.39 0.14 17.18
C SER A 51 1.95 0.50 15.74
N ALA A 52 0.84 1.24 15.58
CA ALA A 52 0.45 1.81 14.28
C ALA A 52 1.37 2.95 13.81
N LEU A 53 1.96 3.71 14.74
CA LEU A 53 2.92 4.78 14.44
C LEU A 53 4.32 4.27 14.05
N LEU A 54 4.68 3.04 14.44
CA LEU A 54 5.98 2.43 14.14
C LEU A 54 5.98 1.57 12.86
N HIS A 55 4.81 1.18 12.35
CA HIS A 55 4.65 0.45 11.08
C HIS A 55 4.09 1.32 9.95
N GLY A 56 4.12 2.65 10.12
CA GLY A 56 3.98 3.58 9.01
C GLY A 56 5.18 3.40 8.08
N GLY A 57 5.15 2.36 7.25
CA GLY A 57 6.08 2.20 6.15
C GLY A 57 6.08 3.51 5.40
N ALA A 58 7.26 4.12 5.26
CA ALA A 58 7.40 5.32 4.45
C ALA A 58 6.77 4.99 3.10
N VAL A 59 5.63 5.62 2.80
CA VAL A 59 5.21 5.80 1.42
C VAL A 59 6.33 6.63 0.85
N ARG A 60 7.35 5.96 0.29
CA ARG A 60 8.30 6.65 -0.57
C ARG A 60 7.41 7.19 -1.67
N ALA A 61 7.13 8.49 -1.59
CA ALA A 61 6.69 9.21 -2.77
C ALA A 61 7.66 8.75 -3.87
N GLN A 62 7.10 8.24 -4.96
CA GLN A 62 7.91 7.97 -6.14
C GLN A 62 8.75 9.22 -6.40
N ASP A 63 10.01 9.02 -6.76
CA ASP A 63 10.92 10.14 -6.93
C ASP A 63 10.35 11.06 -7.99
N ALA A 64 9.79 12.20 -7.54
CA ALA A 64 8.92 13.02 -8.37
C ALA A 64 9.71 13.64 -9.52
N SER A 65 11.02 13.79 -9.35
CA SER A 65 11.95 14.27 -10.36
C SER A 65 12.00 13.37 -11.60
N MET A 66 11.75 12.06 -11.46
CA MET A 66 11.75 11.12 -12.58
C MET A 66 10.43 11.11 -13.36
N LEU A 67 9.39 11.83 -12.90
CA LEU A 67 8.06 11.81 -13.47
C LEU A 67 7.78 13.04 -14.35
N ASP A 68 6.94 12.88 -15.35
CA ASP A 68 6.45 13.97 -16.18
C ASP A 68 5.21 14.62 -15.53
N GLU A 69 5.31 15.88 -15.14
CA GLU A 69 4.23 16.62 -14.49
C GLU A 69 2.95 16.71 -15.35
N ARG A 70 3.07 16.57 -16.68
CA ARG A 70 1.92 16.53 -17.60
C ARG A 70 1.10 15.25 -17.42
N VAL A 71 1.71 14.17 -16.93
CA VAL A 71 1.09 12.85 -16.82
C VAL A 71 0.72 12.57 -15.37
N THR A 72 -0.57 12.71 -15.09
CA THR A 72 -1.19 12.41 -13.80
C THR A 72 -2.29 11.38 -14.01
N GLN A 73 -2.81 10.80 -12.93
CA GLN A 73 -3.96 9.90 -13.01
C GLN A 73 -5.17 10.53 -13.72
N HIS A 74 -5.36 11.85 -13.59
CA HIS A 74 -6.46 12.57 -14.20
C HIS A 74 -6.21 12.90 -15.68
N SER A 75 -4.96 12.99 -16.11
CA SER A 75 -4.59 13.34 -17.50
C SER A 75 -4.20 12.14 -18.36
N VAL A 76 -4.23 10.90 -17.84
CA VAL A 76 -3.83 9.71 -18.63
C VAL A 76 -4.59 9.55 -19.93
N ALA A 77 -5.87 9.92 -19.97
CA ALA A 77 -6.72 9.85 -21.16
C ALA A 77 -6.20 10.75 -22.30
N ASP A 78 -5.70 11.95 -21.96
CA ASP A 78 -5.21 12.94 -22.91
C ASP A 78 -3.69 12.84 -23.17
N THR A 79 -2.99 12.05 -22.35
CA THR A 79 -1.54 11.84 -22.42
C THR A 79 -1.21 10.42 -22.86
N ILE A 80 -0.72 9.57 -21.96
CA ILE A 80 -0.17 8.25 -22.30
C ILE A 80 -1.19 7.36 -23.02
N CYS A 81 -2.50 7.51 -22.78
CA CYS A 81 -3.53 6.72 -23.46
C CYS A 81 -3.90 7.23 -24.85
N LYS A 82 -3.47 8.43 -25.22
CA LYS A 82 -3.61 8.97 -26.57
C LYS A 82 -2.60 8.31 -27.52
N PRO A 83 -3.03 7.78 -28.68
CA PRO A 83 -2.11 7.26 -29.69
C PRO A 83 -1.08 8.32 -30.10
N GLY A 84 0.19 7.92 -30.22
CA GLY A 84 1.30 8.81 -30.62
C GLY A 84 1.82 9.76 -29.53
N TYR A 85 1.25 9.80 -28.32
CA TYR A 85 1.71 10.71 -27.27
C TYR A 85 3.22 10.60 -26.98
N ALA A 86 3.73 9.37 -26.87
CA ALA A 86 5.15 9.16 -26.61
C ALA A 86 6.04 9.80 -27.69
N ASP A 87 5.64 9.75 -28.96
CA ASP A 87 6.39 10.33 -30.07
C ASP A 87 6.40 11.87 -29.99
N THR A 88 5.32 12.47 -29.46
CA THR A 88 5.21 13.94 -29.32
C THR A 88 6.09 14.52 -28.21
N VAL A 89 6.50 13.70 -27.24
CA VAL A 89 7.30 14.13 -26.09
C VAL A 89 8.68 13.48 -26.03
N SER A 90 8.97 12.53 -26.93
CA SER A 90 10.27 11.87 -26.96
C SER A 90 11.33 12.84 -27.46
N PRO A 91 12.51 12.87 -26.81
CA PRO A 91 13.61 13.70 -27.26
C PRO A 91 14.16 13.22 -28.62
N PRO A 92 14.87 14.09 -29.36
CA PRO A 92 15.57 13.68 -30.57
C PRO A 92 16.55 12.53 -30.30
N LEU A 93 16.68 11.64 -31.29
CA LEU A 93 17.55 10.46 -31.17
C LEU A 93 19.00 10.82 -30.83
N ASP A 94 19.54 11.90 -31.41
CA ASP A 94 20.92 12.32 -31.18
C ASP A 94 21.17 12.72 -29.71
N GLU A 95 20.19 13.35 -29.06
CA GLU A 95 20.27 13.68 -27.63
C GLU A 95 20.27 12.42 -26.77
N MET A 96 19.40 11.46 -27.10
CA MET A 96 19.36 10.16 -26.43
C MET A 96 20.68 9.39 -26.60
N LEU A 97 21.26 9.36 -27.81
CA LEU A 97 22.55 8.72 -28.06
C LEU A 97 23.68 9.42 -27.30
N ALA A 98 23.68 10.75 -27.22
CA ALA A 98 24.63 11.50 -26.42
C ALA A 98 24.54 11.16 -24.92
N HIS A 99 23.32 11.05 -24.37
CA HIS A 99 23.10 10.60 -22.99
C HIS A 99 23.63 9.19 -22.76
N LYS A 100 23.32 8.24 -23.66
CA LYS A 100 23.81 6.86 -23.59
C LYS A 100 25.33 6.82 -23.55
N ASN A 101 26.00 7.55 -24.45
CA ASN A 101 27.46 7.58 -24.54
C ASN A 101 28.10 8.16 -23.27
N ARG A 102 27.51 9.20 -22.68
CA ARG A 102 27.97 9.72 -21.38
C ARG A 102 27.87 8.67 -20.27
N LEU A 103 26.76 7.94 -20.19
CA LEU A 103 26.56 6.90 -19.18
C LEU A 103 27.47 5.68 -19.37
N LEU A 104 27.79 5.32 -20.61
CA LEU A 104 28.75 4.26 -20.94
C LEU A 104 30.15 4.65 -20.45
N ALA A 105 30.60 5.86 -20.82
CA ALA A 105 31.88 6.41 -20.40
C ALA A 105 32.01 6.49 -18.86
N GLN A 106 30.95 6.94 -18.18
CA GLN A 106 30.91 6.99 -16.71
C GLN A 106 31.05 5.61 -16.04
N ARG A 107 30.62 4.54 -16.70
CA ARG A 107 30.76 3.15 -16.20
C ARG A 107 32.02 2.45 -16.70
N GLY A 108 32.84 3.11 -17.51
CA GLY A 108 34.03 2.51 -18.12
C GLY A 108 33.71 1.39 -19.12
N ILE A 109 32.54 1.43 -19.76
CA ILE A 109 32.12 0.47 -20.78
C ILE A 109 32.64 0.96 -22.13
N ASP A 110 33.25 0.06 -22.91
CA ASP A 110 33.78 0.39 -24.23
C ASP A 110 32.65 0.74 -25.21
N THR A 111 32.95 1.62 -26.16
CA THR A 111 32.08 1.91 -27.29
C THR A 111 31.77 0.68 -28.15
N ASP A 112 32.69 -0.29 -28.23
CA ASP A 112 32.48 -1.53 -28.96
C ASP A 112 31.35 -2.38 -28.33
N ASP A 113 31.21 -2.30 -27.00
CA ASP A 113 30.15 -2.97 -26.24
C ASP A 113 28.84 -2.15 -26.17
N SER A 114 28.80 -0.95 -26.77
CA SER A 114 27.65 -0.04 -26.72
C SER A 114 26.34 -0.72 -27.12
N THR A 115 26.38 -1.62 -28.11
CA THR A 115 25.18 -2.31 -28.63
C THR A 115 24.59 -3.32 -27.64
N GLU A 116 25.38 -3.76 -26.65
CA GLU A 116 24.92 -4.66 -25.60
C GLU A 116 24.07 -3.96 -24.53
N TYR A 117 24.02 -2.62 -24.56
CA TYR A 117 23.31 -1.80 -23.59
C TYR A 117 22.27 -0.89 -24.25
N ALA A 118 21.16 -0.69 -23.56
CA ALA A 118 20.16 0.31 -23.89
C ALA A 118 20.29 1.52 -22.94
N LEU A 119 19.92 2.70 -23.43
CA LEU A 119 19.54 3.80 -22.55
C LEU A 119 18.17 3.49 -21.98
N ASP A 120 18.11 3.18 -20.69
CA ASP A 120 16.88 2.89 -19.97
C ASP A 120 16.30 4.17 -19.35
N ARG A 121 14.97 4.24 -19.28
CA ARG A 121 14.29 5.15 -18.35
C ARG A 121 13.70 4.34 -17.20
N ARG A 122 14.12 4.63 -15.96
CA ARG A 122 13.62 3.97 -14.72
C ARG A 122 12.10 3.89 -14.72
N VAL A 123 11.44 5.01 -15.02
CA VAL A 123 10.03 5.10 -15.41
C VAL A 123 9.94 5.43 -16.90
N PRO A 124 9.40 4.54 -17.75
CA PRO A 124 9.23 4.83 -19.18
C PRO A 124 8.20 5.92 -19.45
N ILE A 125 8.35 6.65 -20.58
CA ILE A 125 7.37 7.66 -21.05
C ILE A 125 5.95 7.06 -21.17
N LEU A 126 5.85 5.78 -21.55
CA LEU A 126 4.57 5.04 -21.63
C LEU A 126 3.82 4.97 -20.29
N LEU A 127 4.47 5.26 -19.18
CA LEU A 127 3.94 5.28 -17.82
C LEU A 127 4.17 6.64 -17.14
N GLY A 128 4.36 7.72 -17.92
CA GLY A 128 4.48 9.08 -17.40
C GLY A 128 5.82 9.40 -16.75
N GLY A 129 6.89 8.67 -17.10
CA GLY A 129 8.23 9.10 -16.74
C GLY A 129 8.68 10.31 -17.56
N SER A 130 9.48 11.17 -16.95
CA SER A 130 10.04 12.35 -17.60
C SER A 130 10.89 11.95 -18.81
N PRO A 131 10.73 12.63 -19.96
CA PRO A 131 11.50 12.33 -21.17
C PRO A 131 12.99 12.61 -21.00
N ASP A 132 13.35 13.59 -20.16
CA ASP A 132 14.67 14.24 -20.11
C ASP A 132 15.32 14.28 -18.72
N ALA A 133 14.61 13.87 -17.67
CA ALA A 133 15.15 13.91 -16.31
C ALA A 133 16.39 13.01 -16.17
N ALA A 134 17.50 13.61 -15.75
CA ALA A 134 18.80 12.93 -15.70
C ALA A 134 18.81 11.72 -14.75
N ASP A 135 18.06 11.79 -13.65
CA ASP A 135 17.91 10.74 -12.66
C ASP A 135 16.94 9.63 -13.10
N ASN A 136 16.10 9.89 -14.10
CA ASN A 136 15.27 8.87 -14.74
C ASN A 136 16.10 8.00 -15.70
N PHE A 137 17.34 8.37 -16.07
CA PHE A 137 18.16 7.57 -16.99
C PHE A 137 19.08 6.57 -16.27
N ASP A 138 19.20 5.38 -16.86
CA ASP A 138 20.16 4.34 -16.47
C ASP A 138 20.65 3.57 -17.71
N LEU A 139 21.57 2.63 -17.52
CA LEU A 139 21.92 1.63 -18.54
C LEU A 139 21.38 0.26 -18.11
N LEU A 140 20.69 -0.40 -19.03
CA LEU A 140 20.34 -1.81 -18.91
C LEU A 140 20.98 -2.61 -20.04
N PRO A 141 21.28 -3.90 -19.83
CA PRO A 141 21.56 -4.79 -20.95
C PRO A 141 20.41 -4.73 -21.97
N TRP A 142 20.71 -4.83 -23.25
CA TRP A 142 19.70 -4.86 -24.29
C TRP A 142 18.78 -6.09 -24.14
N GLY A 143 19.40 -7.24 -23.85
CA GLY A 143 18.74 -8.54 -23.73
C GLY A 143 18.74 -9.14 -22.32
N GLY A 144 18.19 -10.34 -22.21
CA GLY A 144 18.18 -11.13 -20.98
C GLY A 144 17.04 -10.79 -20.01
N HIS A 145 17.08 -11.40 -18.83
CA HIS A 145 15.98 -11.34 -17.86
C HIS A 145 15.81 -9.95 -17.22
N ARG A 146 16.86 -9.13 -17.18
CA ARG A 146 16.83 -7.74 -16.69
C ARG A 146 16.97 -6.72 -17.82
N GLY A 147 16.89 -7.16 -19.07
CA GLY A 147 17.19 -6.32 -20.21
C GLY A 147 16.02 -5.44 -20.66
N GLU A 148 16.37 -4.38 -21.39
CA GLU A 148 15.43 -3.35 -21.84
C GLU A 148 14.28 -3.93 -22.65
N ARG A 149 14.55 -4.87 -23.56
CA ARG A 149 13.49 -5.51 -24.37
C ARG A 149 12.38 -6.15 -23.53
N ARG A 150 12.71 -6.70 -22.35
CA ARG A 150 11.67 -7.21 -21.44
C ARG A 150 10.94 -6.05 -20.77
N LYS A 151 11.67 -5.05 -20.30
CA LYS A 151 11.11 -3.87 -19.65
C LYS A 151 10.11 -3.14 -20.54
N GLU A 152 10.42 -2.94 -21.83
CA GLU A 152 9.52 -2.34 -22.83
C GLU A 152 8.20 -3.12 -22.94
N LEU A 153 8.26 -4.44 -23.05
CA LEU A 153 7.06 -5.30 -23.11
C LEU A 153 6.21 -5.19 -21.84
N LEU A 154 6.86 -5.10 -20.67
CA LEU A 154 6.18 -4.90 -19.40
C LEU A 154 5.54 -3.50 -19.34
N ALA A 155 6.26 -2.44 -19.73
CA ALA A 155 5.75 -1.08 -19.77
C ALA A 155 4.52 -0.97 -20.69
N ALA A 156 4.56 -1.59 -21.87
CA ALA A 156 3.41 -1.64 -22.78
C ALA A 156 2.19 -2.37 -22.18
N LYS A 157 2.40 -3.46 -21.42
CA LYS A 157 1.32 -4.17 -20.70
C LYS A 157 0.75 -3.31 -19.59
N LEU A 158 1.58 -2.70 -18.76
CA LEU A 158 1.16 -1.83 -17.67
C LEU A 158 0.38 -0.61 -18.21
N LYS A 159 0.86 0.00 -19.29
CA LYS A 159 0.15 1.07 -20.00
C LYS A 159 -1.26 0.66 -20.39
N ARG A 160 -1.44 -0.53 -20.99
CA ARG A 160 -2.78 -1.04 -21.33
C ARG A 160 -3.67 -1.20 -20.11
N CYS A 161 -3.12 -1.64 -18.98
CA CYS A 161 -3.88 -1.75 -17.73
C CYS A 161 -4.32 -0.38 -17.20
N VAL A 162 -3.43 0.61 -17.23
CA VAL A 162 -3.75 2.00 -16.84
C VAL A 162 -4.83 2.58 -17.75
N CYS A 163 -4.67 2.45 -19.07
CA CYS A 163 -5.62 2.99 -20.04
C CYS A 163 -6.98 2.27 -20.07
N ALA A 164 -7.04 1.04 -19.55
CA ALA A 164 -8.30 0.33 -19.32
C ALA A 164 -8.97 0.71 -17.99
N GLY A 165 -8.35 1.58 -17.18
CA GLY A 165 -8.84 1.93 -15.84
C GLY A 165 -8.77 0.78 -14.84
N LYS A 166 -7.90 -0.22 -15.10
CA LYS A 166 -7.77 -1.45 -14.32
C LYS A 166 -6.54 -1.48 -13.40
N MET A 167 -5.80 -0.38 -13.37
CA MET A 167 -4.59 -0.19 -12.58
C MET A 167 -4.35 1.32 -12.48
N SER A 168 -4.02 1.83 -11.30
CA SER A 168 -3.63 3.24 -11.19
C SER A 168 -2.28 3.48 -11.88
N LEU A 169 -2.09 4.69 -12.39
CA LEU A 169 -0.81 5.14 -12.93
C LEU A 169 0.31 4.96 -11.88
N SER A 170 0.03 5.33 -10.63
CA SER A 170 0.99 5.20 -9.53
C SER A 170 1.38 3.74 -9.27
N ALA A 171 0.45 2.79 -9.33
CA ALA A 171 0.76 1.38 -9.16
C ALA A 171 1.65 0.85 -10.32
N ALA A 172 1.36 1.27 -11.55
CA ALA A 172 2.17 0.92 -12.72
C ALA A 172 3.60 1.49 -12.63
N GLN A 173 3.73 2.76 -12.23
CA GLN A 173 5.01 3.43 -12.01
C GLN A 173 5.82 2.75 -10.89
N ALA A 174 5.16 2.36 -9.80
CA ALA A 174 5.83 1.66 -8.69
C ALA A 174 6.33 0.28 -9.13
N ALA A 175 5.51 -0.44 -9.90
CA ALA A 175 5.86 -1.76 -10.40
C ALA A 175 7.07 -1.74 -11.35
N ILE A 176 7.17 -0.73 -12.22
CA ILE A 176 8.27 -0.64 -13.20
C ILE A 176 9.55 -0.03 -12.63
N ALA A 177 9.44 0.91 -11.68
CA ALA A 177 10.60 1.55 -11.05
C ALA A 177 11.25 0.67 -9.96
N GLY A 178 10.47 -0.26 -9.37
CA GLY A 178 10.98 -1.22 -8.39
C GLY A 178 11.75 -2.38 -9.01
N ASP A 179 11.81 -3.52 -8.29
CA ASP A 179 12.41 -4.76 -8.79
C ASP A 179 11.48 -5.47 -9.80
N TRP A 180 11.25 -4.79 -10.92
CA TRP A 180 10.45 -5.30 -12.03
C TRP A 180 10.98 -6.62 -12.59
N PRO A 181 12.32 -6.91 -12.66
CA PRO A 181 12.79 -8.19 -13.18
C PRO A 181 12.32 -9.37 -12.33
N ALA A 182 12.36 -9.24 -11.00
CA ALA A 182 11.87 -10.27 -10.09
C ALA A 182 10.34 -10.48 -10.23
N GLN A 183 9.61 -9.41 -10.50
CA GLN A 183 8.15 -9.43 -10.61
C GLN A 183 7.62 -9.67 -12.02
N TYR A 184 8.50 -9.74 -13.03
CA TYR A 184 8.11 -9.73 -14.44
C TYR A 184 7.11 -10.85 -14.78
N ALA A 185 7.37 -12.07 -14.33
CA ALA A 185 6.52 -13.22 -14.65
C ALA A 185 5.11 -13.04 -14.09
N ARG A 186 4.99 -12.53 -12.86
CA ARG A 186 3.71 -12.19 -12.22
C ARG A 186 3.02 -11.08 -13.00
N LEU A 187 3.66 -9.90 -13.10
CA LEU A 187 3.07 -8.71 -13.73
C LEU A 187 2.64 -8.95 -15.19
N ARG A 188 3.37 -9.79 -15.93
CA ARG A 188 3.02 -10.12 -17.32
C ARG A 188 1.84 -11.09 -17.44
N ARG A 189 1.69 -12.01 -16.49
CA ARG A 189 0.63 -13.03 -16.50
C ARG A 189 -0.66 -12.56 -15.86
N THR A 190 -0.58 -11.70 -14.84
CA THR A 190 -1.76 -11.19 -14.15
C THR A 190 -2.61 -10.37 -15.14
N PRO A 191 -3.93 -10.62 -15.20
CA PRO A 191 -4.86 -9.68 -15.82
C PRO A 191 -4.69 -8.29 -15.22
N CYS A 192 -5.20 -7.27 -15.89
CA CYS A 192 -5.22 -5.96 -15.28
C CYS A 192 -6.28 -5.99 -14.16
N GLU A 193 -5.86 -6.19 -12.92
CA GLU A 193 -6.73 -6.20 -11.75
C GLU A 193 -6.46 -4.99 -10.87
N ASP A 194 -7.53 -4.44 -10.30
CA ASP A 194 -7.50 -3.30 -9.41
C ASP A 194 -6.85 -3.70 -8.09
N GLY A 195 -5.83 -2.96 -7.65
CA GLY A 195 -5.21 -3.09 -6.34
C GLY A 195 -6.12 -2.68 -5.17
N HIS A 196 -7.44 -2.71 -5.34
CA HIS A 196 -8.38 -2.59 -4.24
C HIS A 196 -8.31 -3.86 -3.41
N VAL A 197 -7.53 -3.81 -2.33
CA VAL A 197 -7.80 -4.64 -1.16
C VAL A 197 -9.25 -4.38 -0.79
N GLY A 198 -10.12 -5.36 -1.04
CA GLY A 198 -11.54 -5.27 -0.75
C GLY A 198 -11.74 -5.04 0.73
N MET A 199 -12.13 -3.82 1.08
CA MET A 199 -12.95 -3.58 2.27
C MET A 199 -14.35 -4.04 1.89
N THR A 200 -14.71 -5.27 2.27
CA THR A 200 -16.09 -5.74 2.20
C THR A 200 -16.91 -4.89 3.17
N THR A 201 -17.71 -3.97 2.63
CA THR A 201 -18.87 -3.46 3.37
C THR A 201 -19.94 -4.54 3.24
N ASP A 202 -19.93 -5.50 4.16
CA ASP A 202 -21.12 -6.31 4.41
C ASP A 202 -22.18 -5.35 4.96
N GLY A 203 -23.17 -5.07 4.11
CA GLY A 203 -24.41 -4.46 4.53
C GLY A 203 -25.24 -5.55 5.21
N ASP A 204 -25.32 -5.50 6.54
CA ASP A 204 -26.40 -6.15 7.26
C ASP A 204 -27.65 -5.28 7.15
N ASP A 205 -28.42 -5.59 6.10
CA ASP A 205 -29.82 -5.26 5.93
C ASP A 205 -30.62 -6.21 6.85
N ASP A 206 -30.88 -5.79 8.10
CA ASP A 206 -31.86 -6.45 8.95
C ASP A 206 -33.16 -5.62 8.93
N GLY A 207 -34.09 -6.08 8.11
CA GLY A 207 -35.47 -5.59 8.10
C GLY A 207 -36.27 -6.12 9.28
N SER A 208 -36.99 -5.23 9.96
CA SER A 208 -38.41 -5.34 10.37
C SER A 208 -38.83 -4.11 11.18
#